data_AF-A0A0C9XYG1-F1
#
_entry.id   AF-A0A0C9XYG1-F1
#
_cell.length_a   1.000
_cell.length_b   1.000
_cell.length_c   1.000
_cell.angle_alpha   90.00
_cell.angle_beta   90.00
_cell.angle_gamma   90.00
#
_symmetry.space_group_name_H-M   'P 1'
#
loop_
_entity.id
_entity.type
_entity.pdbx_description
1 polymer ?
#
loop_
_entity_poly.entity_id
_entity_poly.type
_entity_poly.pdbx_seq_one_letter_code
_entity_poly.pdbx_strand_id
1 'polypeptide(L)'
;MTWEGALPQLQTDARFTNSPLSSNQQIHLFHSHIGRIRSKHLDNLRDLLESHAPSLATSFSELPLQTLLSSLPAVKLGYDIEQLEQEFSRWQRERTQMSRRGFDEMLSENSFVEFWGRLSKMGGDGVEGSVKIENEDIGEGGGDSGASKVDMKSLAKNIDIQEMEKVLKSDKRFIVFDHVPMEREQWLRVRR
;
A
#
# COMPACT_ATOMS: atom_id res chain seq x y z
N MET A 1 -27.17 3.71 15.50
CA MET A 1 -28.29 2.85 15.95
C MET A 1 -27.76 1.88 16.99
N THR A 2 -28.33 1.87 18.19
CA THR A 2 -27.92 0.99 19.30
C THR A 2 -28.92 -0.14 19.50
N TRP A 3 -28.53 -1.16 20.27
CA TRP A 3 -29.40 -2.29 20.59
C TRP A 3 -30.65 -1.80 21.34
N GLU A 4 -30.45 -0.95 22.34
CA GLU A 4 -31.50 -0.38 23.20
C GLU A 4 -32.50 0.44 22.39
N GLY A 5 -32.03 1.17 21.37
CA GLY A 5 -32.88 1.95 20.48
C GLY A 5 -33.67 1.10 19.48
N ALA A 6 -33.14 -0.05 19.07
CA ALA A 6 -33.81 -0.96 18.13
C ALA A 6 -34.77 -1.93 18.85
N LEU A 7 -34.49 -2.27 20.11
CA LEU A 7 -35.22 -3.30 20.86
C LEU A 7 -36.74 -3.08 20.92
N PRO A 8 -37.27 -1.87 21.20
CA PRO A 8 -38.72 -1.66 21.24
C PRO A 8 -39.41 -1.98 19.91
N GLN A 9 -38.77 -1.68 18.79
CA GLN A 9 -39.30 -1.99 17.46
C GLN A 9 -39.20 -3.49 17.17
N LEU A 10 -38.06 -4.11 17.49
CA LEU A 10 -37.86 -5.55 17.29
C LEU A 10 -38.87 -6.38 18.09
N GLN A 11 -39.22 -5.96 19.30
CA GLN A 11 -40.22 -6.63 20.14
C GLN A 11 -41.64 -6.62 19.56
N THR A 12 -41.95 -5.73 18.62
CA THR A 12 -43.24 -5.76 17.91
C THR A 12 -43.32 -6.87 16.85
N ASP A 13 -42.18 -7.45 16.46
CA ASP A 13 -42.11 -8.48 15.42
C ASP A 13 -42.12 -9.89 16.04
N ALA A 14 -43.14 -10.69 15.69
CA ALA A 14 -43.28 -12.06 16.16
C ALA A 14 -42.06 -12.95 15.84
N ARG A 15 -41.30 -12.65 14.77
CA ARG A 15 -40.08 -13.39 14.41
C ARG A 15 -38.96 -13.18 15.42
N PHE A 16 -38.93 -12.01 16.05
CA PHE A 16 -37.96 -11.70 17.10
C PHE A 16 -38.41 -12.30 18.44
N THR A 17 -39.70 -12.15 18.81
CA THR A 17 -40.21 -12.65 20.10
C THR A 17 -40.27 -14.18 20.19
N ASN A 18 -40.51 -14.86 19.07
CA ASN A 18 -40.55 -16.33 19.02
C ASN A 18 -39.18 -16.95 18.72
N SER A 19 -38.10 -16.16 18.76
CA SER A 19 -36.76 -16.64 18.49
C SER A 19 -36.27 -17.57 19.60
N PRO A 20 -35.68 -18.74 19.27
CA PRO A 20 -35.08 -19.63 20.26
C PRO A 20 -33.74 -19.11 20.80
N LEU A 21 -33.23 -17.99 20.28
CA LEU A 21 -31.94 -17.42 20.64
C LEU A 21 -32.00 -16.75 22.00
N SER A 22 -30.96 -16.97 22.81
CA SER A 22 -30.78 -16.23 24.07
C SER A 22 -30.54 -14.74 23.81
N SER A 23 -30.87 -13.88 24.78
CA SER A 23 -30.66 -12.43 24.67
C SER A 23 -29.21 -12.05 24.31
N ASN A 24 -28.21 -12.71 24.90
CA ASN A 24 -26.80 -12.49 24.59
C ASN A 24 -26.46 -12.79 23.12
N GLN A 25 -27.01 -13.87 22.56
CA GLN A 25 -26.81 -14.20 21.14
C GLN A 25 -27.49 -13.18 20.23
N GLN A 26 -28.69 -12.72 20.58
CA GLN A 26 -29.40 -11.70 19.81
C GLN A 26 -28.61 -10.38 19.78
N ILE A 27 -28.09 -9.93 20.92
CA ILE A 27 -27.23 -8.74 21.02
C ILE A 27 -25.97 -8.90 20.18
N HIS A 28 -25.29 -10.05 20.28
CA HIS A 28 -24.08 -10.31 19.50
C HIS A 28 -24.35 -10.27 17.99
N LEU A 29 -25.42 -10.94 17.52
CA LEU A 29 -25.82 -10.92 16.12
C LEU A 29 -26.21 -9.52 15.65
N PHE A 30 -26.88 -8.74 16.49
CA PHE A 30 -27.19 -7.35 16.19
C PHE A 30 -25.91 -6.51 15.98
N HIS A 31 -24.95 -6.57 16.91
CA HIS A 31 -23.71 -5.82 16.77
C HIS A 31 -22.90 -6.27 15.55
N SER A 32 -22.82 -7.58 15.29
CA SER A 32 -22.19 -8.13 14.08
C SER A 32 -22.86 -7.60 12.80
N HIS A 33 -24.20 -7.58 12.78
CA HIS A 33 -24.97 -7.08 11.66
C HIS A 33 -24.75 -5.58 11.42
N ILE A 34 -24.82 -4.76 12.47
CA ILE A 34 -24.57 -3.32 12.39
C ILE A 34 -23.12 -3.05 11.98
N GLY A 35 -22.17 -3.83 12.50
CA GLY A 35 -20.76 -3.78 12.09
C GLY A 35 -20.61 -4.03 10.59
N ARG A 36 -21.24 -5.08 10.06
CA ARG A 36 -21.22 -5.39 8.62
C ARG A 36 -21.85 -4.29 7.77
N ILE A 37 -22.97 -3.71 8.21
CA ILE A 37 -23.59 -2.57 7.52
C ILE A 37 -22.66 -1.36 7.51
N ARG A 38 -22.05 -1.04 8.66
CA ARG A 38 -21.11 0.06 8.79
C ARG A 38 -19.90 -0.14 7.88
N SER A 39 -19.30 -1.34 7.88
CA SER A 39 -18.20 -1.69 6.97
C SER A 39 -18.58 -1.49 5.52
N LYS A 40 -19.75 -1.99 5.09
CA LYS A 40 -20.24 -1.80 3.72
C LYS A 40 -20.36 -0.31 3.34
N HIS A 41 -20.90 0.53 4.23
CA HIS A 41 -20.98 1.95 3.95
C HIS A 41 -19.61 2.63 3.93
N LEU A 42 -18.68 2.18 4.77
CA LEU A 42 -17.30 2.66 4.77
C LEU A 42 -16.57 2.30 3.48
N ASP A 43 -16.73 1.07 2.99
CA ASP A 43 -16.16 0.62 1.71
C ASP A 43 -16.72 1.46 0.56
N ASN A 44 -18.05 1.63 0.51
CA ASN A 44 -18.67 2.50 -0.49
C ASN A 44 -18.22 3.97 -0.39
N LEU A 45 -17.95 4.47 0.81
CA LEU A 45 -17.40 5.82 1.00
C LEU A 45 -15.99 5.91 0.44
N ARG A 46 -15.16 4.90 0.69
CA ARG A 46 -13.78 4.82 0.18
C ARG A 46 -13.76 4.72 -1.36
N ASP A 47 -14.67 3.97 -1.96
CA ASP A 47 -14.82 3.92 -3.42
C ASP A 47 -15.18 5.31 -4.00
N LEU A 48 -16.08 6.03 -3.32
CA LEU A 48 -16.44 7.39 -3.71
C LEU A 48 -15.26 8.35 -3.55
N LEU A 49 -14.50 8.23 -2.46
CA LEU A 49 -13.27 9.00 -2.26
C LEU A 49 -12.24 8.69 -3.35
N GLU A 50 -12.03 7.44 -3.73
CA GLU A 50 -11.12 7.05 -4.83
C GLU A 50 -11.50 7.73 -6.14
N SER A 51 -12.80 7.85 -6.45
CA SER A 51 -13.27 8.53 -7.66
C SER A 51 -12.95 10.03 -7.69
N HIS A 52 -12.82 10.66 -6.52
CA HIS A 52 -12.49 12.09 -6.37
C HIS A 52 -11.02 12.35 -6.02
N ALA A 53 -10.30 11.32 -5.55
CA ALA A 53 -8.90 11.37 -5.13
C ALA A 53 -8.10 10.17 -5.68
N PRO A 54 -7.99 10.05 -7.01
CA PRO A 54 -7.30 8.93 -7.64
C PRO A 54 -5.79 8.93 -7.33
N SER A 55 -5.21 10.11 -7.04
CA SER A 55 -3.80 10.26 -6.70
C SER A 55 -3.57 10.29 -5.20
N LEU A 56 -2.42 9.76 -4.76
CA LEU A 56 -1.94 9.89 -3.38
C LEU A 56 -1.64 11.35 -2.98
N ALA A 57 -1.50 12.24 -3.95
CA ALA A 57 -1.23 13.66 -3.75
C ALA A 57 -2.47 14.50 -3.41
N THR A 58 -3.67 13.96 -3.64
CA THR A 58 -4.92 14.71 -3.49
C THR A 58 -5.10 15.14 -2.03
N SER A 59 -5.30 16.43 -1.79
CA SER A 59 -5.54 16.96 -0.44
C SER A 59 -7.02 16.89 -0.06
N PHE A 60 -7.32 16.84 1.24
CA PHE A 60 -8.72 16.82 1.70
C PHE A 60 -9.51 18.06 1.25
N SER A 61 -8.84 19.22 1.18
CA SER A 61 -9.42 20.49 0.74
C SER A 61 -9.82 20.52 -0.75
N GLU A 62 -9.29 19.62 -1.57
CA GLU A 62 -9.62 19.52 -3.00
C GLU A 62 -10.89 18.71 -3.26
N LEU A 63 -11.41 18.02 -2.24
CA LEU A 63 -12.56 17.14 -2.38
C LEU A 63 -13.89 17.92 -2.48
N PRO A 64 -14.89 17.40 -3.21
CA PRO A 64 -16.23 17.97 -3.23
C PRO A 64 -16.99 17.64 -1.94
N LEU A 65 -16.63 18.29 -0.83
CA LEU A 65 -17.11 17.98 0.52
C LEU A 65 -18.64 17.96 0.65
N GLN A 66 -19.33 18.90 0.00
CA GLN A 66 -20.79 18.97 0.05
C GLN A 66 -21.45 17.74 -0.61
N THR A 67 -20.90 17.29 -1.74
CA THR A 67 -21.37 16.09 -2.44
C THR A 67 -21.05 14.83 -1.64
N LEU A 68 -19.85 14.77 -1.03
CA LEU A 68 -19.45 13.63 -0.20
C LEU A 68 -20.30 13.50 1.06
N LEU A 69 -20.55 14.60 1.78
CA LEU A 69 -21.36 14.60 3.02
C LEU A 69 -22.83 14.28 2.75
N SER A 70 -23.37 14.70 1.60
CA SER A 70 -24.75 14.37 1.20
C SER A 70 -24.89 12.97 0.58
N SER A 71 -23.78 12.27 0.35
CA SER A 71 -23.81 10.92 -0.22
C SER A 71 -24.44 9.92 0.76
N LEU A 72 -25.10 8.90 0.22
CA LEU A 72 -25.72 7.83 1.02
C LEU A 72 -24.76 7.20 2.05
N PRO A 73 -23.51 6.81 1.72
CA PRO A 73 -22.62 6.21 2.71
C PRO A 73 -22.26 7.19 3.84
N ALA A 74 -21.97 8.46 3.55
CA ALA A 74 -21.65 9.45 4.59
C ALA A 74 -22.84 9.70 5.53
N VAL A 75 -24.05 9.86 4.96
CA VAL A 75 -25.28 10.04 5.73
C VAL A 75 -25.59 8.82 6.60
N LYS A 76 -25.38 7.59 6.09
CA LYS A 76 -25.63 6.36 6.87
C LYS A 76 -24.60 6.11 7.97
N LEU A 77 -23.35 6.54 7.75
CA LEU A 77 -22.31 6.52 8.78
C LEU A 77 -22.49 7.63 9.82
N GLY A 78 -23.26 8.66 9.48
CA GLY A 78 -23.50 9.83 10.33
C GLY A 78 -22.30 10.76 10.39
N TYR A 79 -21.51 10.83 9.31
CA TYR A 79 -20.27 11.62 9.28
C TYR A 79 -20.56 13.10 9.11
N ASP A 80 -19.90 13.89 9.95
CA ASP A 80 -19.67 15.31 9.74
C ASP A 80 -18.34 15.54 8.99
N ILE A 81 -17.98 16.80 8.79
CA ILE A 81 -16.76 17.18 8.08
C ILE A 81 -15.50 16.68 8.79
N GLU A 82 -15.45 16.72 10.13
CA GLU A 82 -14.28 16.31 10.90
C GLU A 82 -14.10 14.80 10.85
N GLN A 83 -15.18 14.04 10.98
CA GLN A 83 -15.15 12.58 10.87
C GLN A 83 -14.78 12.13 9.45
N LEU A 84 -15.28 12.83 8.43
CA LEU A 84 -14.91 12.57 7.04
C LEU A 84 -13.41 12.85 6.80
N GLU A 85 -12.87 13.93 7.34
CA GLU A 85 -11.44 14.26 7.24
C GLU A 85 -10.55 13.23 7.93
N GLN A 86 -10.94 12.79 9.13
CA GLN A 86 -10.23 11.74 9.86
C GLN A 86 -10.21 10.43 9.08
N GLU A 87 -11.35 10.05 8.50
CA GLU A 87 -11.46 8.82 7.71
C GLU A 87 -10.71 8.90 6.39
N PHE A 88 -10.75 10.05 5.70
CA PHE A 88 -9.91 10.31 4.54
C PHE A 88 -8.44 10.19 4.89
N SER A 89 -8.00 10.84 5.98
CA SER A 89 -6.60 10.80 6.43
C SER A 89 -6.14 9.40 6.83
N ARG A 90 -7.03 8.59 7.41
CA ARG A 90 -6.75 7.19 7.74
C ARG A 90 -6.63 6.36 6.47
N TRP A 91 -7.61 6.47 5.57
CA TRP A 91 -7.65 5.75 4.31
C TRP A 91 -6.45 6.09 3.41
N GLN A 92 -6.07 7.37 3.34
CA GLN A 92 -4.89 7.81 2.59
C GLN A 92 -3.60 7.20 3.15
N ARG A 93 -3.46 7.12 4.48
CA ARG A 93 -2.33 6.42 5.13
C ARG A 93 -2.29 4.93 4.79
N GLU A 94 -3.45 4.26 4.82
CA GLU A 94 -3.57 2.85 4.43
C GLU A 94 -3.16 2.67 2.95
N ARG A 95 -3.64 3.52 2.03
CA ARG A 95 -3.27 3.51 0.60
C ARG A 95 -1.79 3.76 0.37
N THR A 96 -1.20 4.74 1.05
CA THR A 96 0.23 5.03 0.95
C THR A 96 1.05 3.85 1.44
N GLN A 97 0.67 3.21 2.54
CA GLN A 97 1.36 2.02 3.03
C GLN A 97 1.28 0.85 2.05
N MET A 98 0.09 0.59 1.49
CA MET A 98 -0.09 -0.46 0.48
C MET A 98 0.71 -0.18 -0.78
N SER A 99 0.66 1.06 -1.27
CA SER A 99 1.43 1.50 -2.44
C SER A 99 2.92 1.38 -2.19
N ARG A 100 3.38 1.67 -0.97
CA ARG A 100 4.79 1.54 -0.60
C ARG A 100 5.24 0.08 -0.60
N ARG A 101 4.43 -0.84 -0.05
CA ARG A 101 4.72 -2.28 -0.14
C ARG A 101 4.81 -2.74 -1.60
N GLY A 102 3.85 -2.32 -2.43
CA GLY A 102 3.89 -2.62 -3.87
C GLY A 102 5.13 -2.06 -4.56
N PHE A 103 5.58 -0.86 -4.19
CA PHE A 103 6.83 -0.29 -4.67
C PHE A 103 8.04 -1.13 -4.24
N ASP A 104 8.11 -1.56 -2.99
CA ASP A 104 9.22 -2.39 -2.52
C ASP A 104 9.23 -3.79 -3.18
N GLU A 105 8.05 -4.39 -3.40
CA GLU A 105 7.86 -5.64 -4.15
C GLU A 105 8.35 -5.49 -5.61
N MET A 106 7.94 -4.42 -6.29
CA MET A 106 8.39 -4.08 -7.64
C MET A 106 9.92 -4.03 -7.75
N LEU A 107 10.58 -3.37 -6.78
CA LEU A 107 12.04 -3.28 -6.76
C LEU A 107 12.71 -4.65 -6.59
N SER A 108 12.04 -5.59 -5.90
CA SER A 108 12.53 -6.97 -5.73
C SER A 108 12.25 -7.89 -6.92
N GLU A 109 11.23 -7.59 -7.73
CA GLU A 109 10.91 -8.33 -8.95
C GLU A 109 11.83 -7.94 -10.12
N ASN A 110 12.29 -6.69 -10.14
CA ASN A 110 13.11 -6.18 -11.23
C ASN A 110 14.56 -6.67 -11.09
N SER A 111 14.97 -7.60 -11.95
CA SER A 111 16.31 -8.23 -11.91
C SER A 111 17.47 -7.23 -12.00
N PHE A 112 17.31 -6.14 -12.77
CA PHE A 112 18.32 -5.07 -12.87
C PHE A 112 18.47 -4.32 -11.54
N VAL A 113 17.36 -3.94 -10.92
CA VAL A 113 17.33 -3.26 -9.61
C VAL A 113 17.79 -4.19 -8.48
N GLU A 114 17.39 -5.47 -8.49
CA GLU A 114 17.85 -6.50 -7.57
C GLU A 114 19.37 -6.67 -7.61
N PHE A 115 19.92 -6.83 -8.82
CA PHE A 115 21.35 -7.05 -9.02
C PHE A 115 22.17 -5.90 -8.41
N TRP A 116 21.80 -4.65 -8.70
CA TRP A 116 22.53 -3.49 -8.19
C TRP A 116 22.26 -3.20 -6.72
N GLY A 117 21.05 -3.50 -6.21
CA GLY A 117 20.77 -3.46 -4.78
C GLY A 117 21.62 -4.47 -3.99
N ARG A 118 21.75 -5.71 -4.48
CA ARG A 118 22.60 -6.74 -3.83
C ARG A 118 24.08 -6.39 -3.88
N LEU A 119 24.56 -5.94 -5.05
CA LEU A 119 25.97 -5.60 -5.24
C LEU A 119 26.40 -4.39 -4.41
N SER A 120 25.51 -3.42 -4.21
CA SER A 120 25.76 -2.29 -3.32
C SER A 120 25.84 -2.71 -1.84
N LYS A 121 24.91 -3.57 -1.38
CA LYS A 121 24.94 -4.12 -0.01
C LYS A 121 26.22 -4.91 0.28
N MET A 122 26.68 -5.72 -0.68
CA MET A 122 27.95 -6.45 -0.58
C MET A 122 29.17 -5.52 -0.56
N GLY A 123 29.04 -4.29 -1.08
CA GLY A 123 30.10 -3.29 -1.08
C GLY A 123 30.22 -2.48 0.21
N GLY A 124 29.20 -2.52 1.09
CA GLY A 124 29.02 -1.65 2.25
C GLY A 124 29.55 -2.19 3.59
N ASP A 125 29.87 -3.48 3.68
CA ASP A 125 30.48 -4.07 4.87
C ASP A 125 31.95 -4.41 4.59
N GLY A 126 32.83 -4.19 5.56
CA GLY A 126 34.29 -4.21 5.44
C GLY A 126 34.93 -5.57 5.16
N VAL A 127 34.54 -6.22 4.06
CA VAL A 127 35.11 -7.49 3.61
C VAL A 127 36.00 -7.22 2.38
N GLU A 128 37.31 -7.24 2.60
CA GLU A 128 38.30 -7.57 1.56
C GLU A 128 38.02 -8.99 1.06
N GLY A 129 37.05 -9.12 0.17
CA GLY A 129 36.64 -10.40 -0.38
C GLY A 129 36.30 -10.21 -1.84
N SER A 130 37.26 -10.56 -2.70
CA SER A 130 36.99 -10.77 -4.12
C SER A 130 35.81 -11.71 -4.28
N VAL A 131 34.69 -11.21 -4.79
CA VAL A 131 33.51 -12.04 -5.08
C VAL A 131 33.85 -12.97 -6.23
N LYS A 132 34.09 -14.26 -5.92
CA LYS A 132 33.87 -15.33 -6.89
C LYS A 132 32.36 -15.49 -6.97
N ILE A 133 31.77 -14.98 -8.06
CA ILE A 133 30.43 -15.41 -8.44
C ILE A 133 30.61 -16.88 -8.85
N GLU A 134 30.14 -17.80 -8.01
CA GLU A 134 30.02 -19.20 -8.38
C GLU A 134 28.88 -19.30 -9.42
N ASN A 135 29.22 -19.02 -10.67
CA ASN A 135 28.45 -19.50 -11.81
C ASN A 135 28.69 -21.00 -11.87
N GLU A 136 27.80 -21.79 -11.28
CA GLU A 136 27.69 -23.24 -11.54
C GLU A 136 27.19 -23.56 -12.97
N ASP A 137 27.38 -22.67 -13.95
CA ASP A 137 27.03 -22.94 -15.35
C ASP A 137 27.84 -22.12 -16.36
N ILE A 138 29.16 -22.04 -16.19
CA ILE A 138 30.06 -21.72 -17.31
C ILE A 138 31.14 -22.80 -17.36
N GLY A 139 31.01 -23.66 -18.37
CA GLY A 139 31.82 -24.85 -18.57
C GLY A 139 33.33 -24.64 -18.53
N GLU A 140 34.00 -25.70 -18.10
CA GLU A 140 35.45 -25.86 -18.13
C GLU A 140 36.04 -25.50 -19.51
N GLY A 141 37.03 -24.61 -19.49
CA GLY A 141 37.85 -24.31 -20.66
C GLY A 141 38.93 -23.31 -20.26
N GLY A 142 40.08 -23.82 -19.84
CA GLY A 142 41.20 -23.00 -19.38
C GLY A 142 41.81 -22.10 -20.45
N GLY A 143 42.55 -21.10 -19.98
CA GLY A 143 43.46 -20.30 -20.83
C GLY A 143 43.12 -18.81 -20.82
N ASP A 144 43.95 -18.06 -20.11
CA ASP A 144 44.20 -16.62 -20.20
C ASP A 144 43.60 -15.90 -21.44
N SER A 145 42.59 -15.06 -21.23
CA SER A 145 42.26 -13.94 -22.13
C SER A 145 41.43 -12.87 -21.40
N GLY A 146 42.10 -11.89 -20.77
CA GLY A 146 41.71 -10.47 -20.83
C GLY A 146 40.27 -10.03 -20.56
N ALA A 147 39.44 -10.78 -19.84
CA ALA A 147 38.15 -10.28 -19.38
C ALA A 147 38.40 -9.29 -18.26
N SER A 148 38.41 -8.00 -18.62
CA SER A 148 38.46 -6.86 -17.72
C SER A 148 37.75 -7.22 -16.42
N LYS A 149 38.51 -7.31 -15.33
CA LYS A 149 37.99 -7.43 -13.97
C LYS A 149 37.41 -6.07 -13.63
N VAL A 150 36.34 -5.70 -14.34
CA VAL A 150 35.61 -4.45 -14.19
C VAL A 150 35.23 -4.44 -12.72
N ASP A 151 35.75 -3.46 -11.99
CA ASP A 151 35.49 -3.33 -10.57
C ASP A 151 33.99 -3.03 -10.41
N MET A 152 33.20 -4.09 -10.29
CA MET A 152 31.75 -4.04 -10.19
C MET A 152 31.33 -3.21 -8.97
N LYS A 153 32.19 -3.09 -7.95
CA LYS A 153 32.00 -2.21 -6.78
C LYS A 153 32.09 -0.73 -7.16
N SER A 154 33.02 -0.36 -8.05
CA SER A 154 33.12 1.00 -8.58
C SER A 154 31.91 1.35 -9.47
N LEU A 155 31.42 0.40 -10.26
CA LEU A 155 30.21 0.58 -11.06
C LEU A 155 28.96 0.71 -10.19
N ALA A 156 28.80 -0.10 -9.14
CA ALA A 156 27.66 -0.02 -8.23
C ALA A 156 27.54 1.33 -7.51
N LYS A 157 28.69 1.94 -7.15
CA LYS A 157 28.73 3.32 -6.61
C LYS A 157 28.32 4.37 -7.65
N ASN A 158 28.66 4.13 -8.91
CA ASN A 158 28.46 5.06 -10.03
C ASN A 158 27.16 4.85 -10.80
N ILE A 159 26.34 3.85 -10.44
CA ILE A 159 25.06 3.69 -11.11
C ILE A 159 24.18 4.86 -10.78
N ASP A 160 23.82 5.53 -11.86
CA ASP A 160 22.92 6.63 -11.83
C ASP A 160 21.53 6.11 -11.48
N ILE A 161 20.91 6.76 -10.51
CA ILE A 161 19.51 6.54 -10.16
C ILE A 161 18.64 6.73 -11.41
N GLN A 162 19.06 7.59 -12.34
CA GLN A 162 18.41 7.79 -13.62
C GLN A 162 18.28 6.51 -14.46
N GLU A 163 19.25 5.58 -14.42
CA GLU A 163 19.13 4.31 -15.15
C GLU A 163 18.09 3.38 -14.50
N MET A 164 18.04 3.35 -13.16
CA MET A 164 16.99 2.62 -12.45
C MET A 164 15.60 3.21 -12.74
N GLU A 165 15.47 4.53 -12.75
CA GLU A 165 14.22 5.21 -13.08
C GLU A 165 13.78 4.95 -14.53
N LYS A 166 14.71 4.92 -15.49
CA LYS A 166 14.40 4.61 -16.90
C LYS A 166 13.75 3.24 -17.07
N VAL A 167 14.16 2.27 -16.27
CA VAL A 167 13.60 0.91 -16.28
C VAL A 167 12.25 0.84 -15.56
N LEU A 168 12.07 1.64 -14.49
CA LEU A 168 10.85 1.60 -13.65
C LEU A 168 9.74 2.56 -14.10
N LYS A 169 10.03 3.54 -14.96
CA LYS A 169 9.10 4.62 -15.36
C LYS A 169 7.73 4.19 -15.90
N SER A 170 7.60 2.95 -16.36
CA SER A 170 6.35 2.41 -16.92
C SER A 170 5.54 1.59 -15.91
N ASP A 171 6.11 1.27 -14.73
CA ASP A 171 5.40 0.54 -13.70
C ASP A 171 4.48 1.49 -12.91
N LYS A 172 3.20 1.12 -12.79
CA LYS A 172 2.20 1.91 -12.06
C LYS A 172 2.58 2.14 -10.60
N ARG A 173 3.25 1.17 -9.97
CA ARG A 173 3.71 1.23 -8.57
C ARG A 173 4.81 2.26 -8.38
N PHE A 174 5.59 2.54 -9.43
CA PHE A 174 6.57 3.63 -9.46
C PHE A 174 5.90 5.01 -9.69
N ILE A 175 4.97 5.07 -10.65
CA ILE A 175 4.25 6.29 -11.08
C ILE A 175 3.39 6.87 -9.95
N VAL A 176 2.78 6.03 -9.10
CA VAL A 176 1.96 6.47 -7.96
C VAL A 176 2.69 7.49 -7.05
N PHE A 177 4.02 7.44 -7.00
CA PHE A 177 4.87 8.33 -6.20
C PHE A 177 5.47 9.51 -6.99
N ASP A 178 4.96 9.84 -8.18
CA ASP A 178 5.43 11.00 -8.98
C ASP A 178 5.30 12.34 -8.26
N HIS A 179 4.39 12.43 -7.29
CA HIS A 179 4.18 13.62 -6.46
C HIS A 179 5.25 13.81 -5.36
N VAL A 180 6.05 12.77 -5.07
CA VAL A 180 7.13 12.79 -4.07
C VAL A 180 8.45 12.25 -4.66
N PRO A 181 8.98 12.86 -5.73
CA PRO A 181 10.13 12.33 -6.45
C PRO A 181 11.38 12.23 -5.55
N MET A 182 11.58 13.18 -4.64
CA MET A 182 12.71 13.19 -3.70
C MET A 182 12.67 12.00 -2.73
N GLU A 183 11.49 11.67 -2.19
CA GLU A 183 11.32 10.52 -1.30
C GLU A 183 11.54 9.22 -2.07
N ARG A 184 10.98 9.13 -3.27
CA ARG A 184 11.16 7.98 -4.16
C ARG A 184 12.63 7.72 -4.48
N GLU A 185 13.39 8.75 -4.86
CA GLU A 185 14.84 8.65 -5.04
C GLU A 185 15.54 8.16 -3.77
N GLN A 186 15.16 8.69 -2.60
CA GLN A 186 15.72 8.26 -1.34
C GLN A 186 15.44 6.78 -1.07
N TRP A 187 14.26 6.26 -1.41
CA TRP A 187 13.94 4.84 -1.25
C TRP A 187 14.77 3.95 -2.17
N LEU A 188 15.05 4.41 -3.40
CA LEU A 188 15.99 3.74 -4.31
C LEU A 188 17.43 3.75 -3.74
N ARG A 189 17.83 4.83 -3.08
CA ARG A 189 19.14 4.95 -2.42
C ARG A 189 19.26 4.09 -1.17
N VAL A 190 18.23 3.99 -0.32
CA VAL A 190 18.29 3.23 0.94
C VAL A 190 18.34 1.70 0.71
N ARG A 191 17.97 1.23 -0.48
CA ARG A 191 18.18 -0.18 -0.89
C ARG A 191 19.62 -0.49 -1.30
N ARG A 192 20.49 0.52 -1.42
CA ARG A 192 21.92 0.37 -1.66
C ARG A 192 22.64 -0.19 -0.42
#